data_AF-A0A969K984-F1
#
_entry.id   AF-A0A969K984-F1
#
_cell.length_a   1.000
_cell.length_b   1.000
_cell.length_c   1.000
_cell.angle_alpha   90.00
_cell.angle_beta   90.00
_cell.angle_gamma   90.00
#
_symmetry.space_group_name_H-M   'P 1'
#
loop_
_entity.id
_entity.type
_entity.pdbx_description
1 polymer ?
#
loop_
_entity_poly.entity_id
_entity_poly.type
_entity_poly.pdbx_seq_one_letter_code
_entity_poly.pdbx_strand_id
1 'polypeptide(L)'
;MKDIPELTLDLVAIRKRAFGESGPREPWEVAEHLGIPHVEANDPPSIARLVAMIWMRSIDDLEGESVTTLSDLERVIDAVLEATDFAGKAFGPQDVLALPDAPGIYRFADRRRRTLYVGRSAALRARVSSYFLGSPRDDKDRAIREHAVYLVTRRSASAVDAWIDEARAIERFAPRLNTQRAVHLDVSRDGVLLVPAADDE
;
A
#
# COMPACT_ATOMS: atom_id res chain seq x y z
N MET A 1 -22.13 -1.64 -2.27
CA MET A 1 -21.71 -2.85 -3.01
C MET A 1 -20.20 -2.74 -3.15
N LYS A 2 -19.32 -3.43 -2.42
CA LYS A 2 -19.42 -4.58 -1.51
C LYS A 2 -18.58 -4.27 -0.26
N ASP A 3 -19.09 -4.59 0.93
CA ASP A 3 -18.23 -4.93 2.06
C ASP A 3 -17.51 -6.22 1.69
N ILE A 4 -16.30 -6.08 1.14
CA ILE A 4 -15.37 -7.18 0.98
C ILE A 4 -14.71 -7.34 2.36
N PRO A 5 -14.73 -8.54 2.98
CA PRO A 5 -14.20 -8.72 4.33
C PRO A 5 -12.73 -8.26 4.42
N GLU A 6 -12.40 -7.69 5.59
CA GLU A 6 -11.18 -6.96 5.99
C GLU A 6 -9.82 -7.66 5.74
N LEU A 7 -9.81 -8.85 5.14
CA LEU A 7 -8.62 -9.63 4.79
C LEU A 7 -8.64 -10.01 3.30
N THR A 8 -8.81 -9.03 2.41
CA THR A 8 -8.46 -9.22 1.00
C THR A 8 -6.94 -9.24 0.87
N LEU A 9 -6.37 -10.44 0.90
CA LEU A 9 -5.01 -10.66 0.47
C LEU A 9 -4.99 -10.60 -1.06
N ASP A 10 -4.62 -9.45 -1.60
CA ASP A 10 -4.34 -9.27 -3.02
C ASP A 10 -3.18 -10.19 -3.42
N LEU A 11 -3.41 -11.08 -4.40
CA LEU A 11 -2.40 -12.00 -4.93
C LEU A 11 -1.17 -11.27 -5.47
N VAL A 12 -1.40 -10.13 -6.11
CA VAL A 12 -0.32 -9.27 -6.60
C VAL A 12 0.49 -8.76 -5.41
N ALA A 13 -0.19 -8.38 -4.33
CA ALA A 13 0.47 -7.96 -3.10
C ALA A 13 1.20 -9.11 -2.39
N ILE A 14 0.63 -10.31 -2.25
CA ILE A 14 1.34 -11.47 -1.68
C ILE A 14 2.59 -11.74 -2.50
N ARG A 15 2.45 -11.86 -3.82
CA ARG A 15 3.56 -12.26 -4.67
C ARG A 15 4.66 -11.21 -4.68
N LYS A 16 4.29 -9.93 -4.78
CA LYS A 16 5.24 -8.82 -4.68
C LYS A 16 5.99 -8.82 -3.34
N ARG A 17 5.28 -9.12 -2.24
CA ARG A 17 5.84 -9.08 -0.89
C ARG A 17 6.67 -10.33 -0.56
N ALA A 18 6.28 -11.51 -1.03
CA ALA A 18 6.96 -12.78 -0.76
C ALA A 18 8.14 -13.04 -1.70
N PHE A 19 8.05 -12.63 -2.97
CA PHE A 19 9.04 -13.01 -3.99
C PHE A 19 9.84 -11.84 -4.57
N GLY A 20 9.64 -10.61 -4.07
CA GLY A 20 10.50 -9.45 -4.37
C GLY A 20 10.52 -8.98 -5.84
N GLU A 21 9.67 -9.55 -6.70
CA GLU A 21 9.67 -9.24 -8.12
C GLU A 21 9.28 -7.76 -8.36
N SER A 22 9.90 -7.12 -9.36
CA SER A 22 9.30 -5.98 -10.05
C SER A 22 8.05 -6.48 -10.78
N GLY A 23 7.03 -6.75 -9.97
CA GLY A 23 6.02 -7.72 -10.31
C GLY A 23 4.88 -7.12 -11.12
N PRO A 24 4.22 -7.95 -11.93
CA PRO A 24 3.21 -7.50 -12.86
C PRO A 24 1.98 -6.88 -12.19
N ARG A 25 1.34 -5.92 -12.86
CA ARG A 25 0.23 -5.12 -12.34
C ARG A 25 -1.10 -5.84 -12.46
N GLU A 26 -1.21 -6.69 -13.45
CA GLU A 26 -2.46 -7.33 -13.82
C GLU A 26 -2.38 -8.86 -13.66
N PRO A 27 -3.49 -9.53 -13.33
CA PRO A 27 -3.49 -10.98 -13.10
C PRO A 27 -2.90 -11.80 -14.26
N TRP A 28 -3.07 -11.38 -15.51
CA TRP A 28 -2.54 -12.09 -16.68
C TRP A 28 -1.01 -12.01 -16.78
N GLU A 29 -0.41 -10.85 -16.53
CA GLU A 29 1.04 -10.73 -16.52
C GLU A 29 1.67 -11.58 -15.38
N VAL A 30 0.96 -11.69 -14.23
CA VAL A 30 1.32 -12.59 -13.11
C VAL A 30 1.25 -14.06 -13.56
N ALA A 31 0.23 -14.43 -14.34
CA ALA A 31 0.09 -15.76 -14.90
C ALA A 31 1.17 -16.07 -15.97
N GLU A 32 1.49 -15.11 -16.85
CA GLU A 32 2.58 -15.23 -17.84
C GLU A 32 3.90 -15.56 -17.15
N HIS A 33 4.25 -14.83 -16.09
CA HIS A 33 5.49 -15.05 -15.36
C HIS A 33 5.55 -16.43 -14.68
N LEU A 34 4.41 -16.98 -14.25
CA LEU A 34 4.33 -18.33 -13.67
C LEU A 34 4.26 -19.43 -14.73
N GLY A 35 4.25 -19.07 -16.03
CA GLY A 35 4.03 -20.02 -17.11
C GLY A 35 2.63 -20.65 -17.06
N ILE A 36 1.65 -19.96 -16.48
CA ILE A 36 0.27 -20.43 -16.38
C ILE A 36 -0.46 -20.10 -17.70
N PRO A 37 -0.94 -21.10 -18.45
CA PRO A 37 -1.72 -20.85 -19.66
C PRO A 37 -3.03 -20.12 -19.30
N HIS A 38 -3.30 -19.01 -19.98
CA HIS A 38 -4.51 -18.22 -19.77
C HIS A 38 -4.94 -17.53 -21.07
N VAL A 39 -6.17 -17.01 -21.06
CA VAL A 39 -6.70 -16.14 -22.11
C VAL A 39 -6.89 -14.77 -21.47
N GLU A 40 -6.36 -13.73 -22.11
CA GLU A 40 -6.66 -12.35 -21.72
C GLU A 40 -8.17 -12.11 -21.86
N ALA A 41 -8.84 -11.97 -20.72
CA ALA A 41 -10.28 -11.79 -20.66
C ALA A 41 -10.63 -10.81 -19.54
N ASN A 42 -11.40 -9.79 -19.89
CA ASN A 42 -11.81 -8.72 -18.97
C ASN A 42 -13.18 -8.97 -18.32
N ASP A 43 -13.69 -10.21 -18.36
CA ASP A 43 -14.92 -10.57 -17.67
C ASP A 43 -14.65 -11.10 -16.24
N PRO A 44 -15.49 -10.75 -15.25
CA PRO A 44 -15.24 -11.13 -13.85
C PRO A 44 -15.04 -12.64 -13.61
N PRO A 45 -15.80 -13.57 -14.24
CA PRO A 45 -15.56 -15.00 -14.12
C PRO A 45 -14.17 -15.46 -14.60
N SER A 46 -13.69 -14.94 -15.73
CA SER A 46 -12.37 -15.29 -16.25
C SER A 46 -11.24 -14.75 -15.38
N ILE A 47 -11.35 -13.51 -14.90
CA ILE A 47 -10.42 -12.93 -13.92
C ILE A 47 -10.40 -13.77 -12.64
N ALA A 48 -11.57 -14.16 -12.10
CA ALA A 48 -11.65 -14.98 -10.90
C ALA A 48 -10.97 -16.35 -11.06
N ARG A 49 -11.13 -16.99 -12.22
CA ARG A 49 -10.45 -18.26 -12.54
C ARG A 49 -8.93 -18.08 -12.62
N LEU A 50 -8.48 -17.02 -13.29
CA LEU A 50 -7.07 -16.71 -13.44
C LEU A 50 -6.40 -16.46 -12.09
N VAL A 51 -7.03 -15.63 -11.25
CA VAL A 51 -6.65 -15.39 -9.84
C VAL A 51 -6.57 -16.72 -9.07
N ALA A 52 -7.58 -17.59 -9.18
CA ALA A 52 -7.54 -18.89 -8.50
C ALA A 52 -6.40 -19.80 -8.97
N MET A 53 -6.10 -19.82 -10.28
CA MET A 53 -4.99 -20.59 -10.84
C MET A 53 -3.63 -20.07 -10.35
N ILE A 54 -3.46 -18.75 -10.33
CA ILE A 54 -2.27 -18.10 -9.77
C ILE A 54 -2.10 -18.48 -8.31
N TRP A 55 -3.18 -18.45 -7.52
CA TRP A 55 -3.13 -18.81 -6.11
C TRP A 55 -2.71 -20.25 -5.90
N MET A 56 -3.32 -21.21 -6.60
CA MET A 56 -2.97 -22.63 -6.48
C MET A 56 -1.50 -22.88 -6.83
N ARG A 57 -0.99 -22.25 -7.89
CA ARG A 57 0.43 -22.34 -8.25
C ARG A 57 1.33 -21.72 -7.18
N SER A 58 0.92 -20.59 -6.61
CA SER A 58 1.69 -19.89 -5.57
C SER A 58 1.73 -20.68 -4.25
N ILE A 59 0.69 -21.45 -3.93
CA ILE A 59 0.68 -22.32 -2.75
C ILE A 59 1.79 -23.37 -2.85
N ASP A 60 1.98 -23.99 -4.02
CA ASP A 60 3.05 -24.99 -4.20
C ASP A 60 4.44 -24.40 -3.89
N ASP A 61 4.69 -23.17 -4.33
CA ASP A 61 5.95 -22.46 -4.08
C ASP A 61 6.10 -22.09 -2.60
N LEU A 62 5.00 -21.67 -1.94
CA LEU A 62 4.96 -21.31 -0.51
C LEU A 62 5.11 -22.54 0.41
N GLU A 63 4.53 -23.68 0.07
CA GLU A 63 4.71 -24.94 0.81
C GLU A 63 6.18 -25.40 0.74
N GLY A 64 6.84 -25.19 -0.40
CA GLY A 64 8.28 -25.41 -0.55
C GLY A 64 9.12 -24.58 0.43
N GLU A 65 8.65 -23.38 0.80
CA GLU A 65 9.23 -22.47 1.80
C GLU A 65 8.69 -22.70 3.22
N SER A 66 7.97 -23.81 3.45
CA SER A 66 7.34 -24.16 4.75
C SER A 66 6.27 -23.17 5.25
N VAL A 67 5.70 -22.34 4.38
CA VAL A 67 4.64 -21.40 4.72
C VAL A 67 3.29 -22.13 4.69
N THR A 68 2.75 -22.46 5.87
CA THR A 68 1.49 -23.24 5.98
C THR A 68 0.38 -22.47 6.69
N THR A 69 0.70 -21.35 7.32
CA THR A 69 -0.25 -20.50 8.04
C THR A 69 -0.13 -19.03 7.63
N LEU A 70 -1.15 -18.23 7.92
CA LEU A 70 -1.09 -16.77 7.71
C LEU A 70 0.07 -16.15 8.50
N SER A 71 0.36 -16.65 9.70
CA SER A 71 1.48 -16.18 10.51
C SER A 71 2.84 -16.51 9.90
N ASP A 72 2.97 -17.64 9.18
CA ASP A 72 4.20 -17.94 8.44
C ASP A 72 4.37 -16.97 7.27
N LEU A 73 3.28 -16.64 6.58
CA LEU A 73 3.30 -15.64 5.51
C LEU A 73 3.68 -14.25 6.04
N GLU A 74 3.13 -13.85 7.19
CA GLU A 74 3.49 -12.60 7.86
C GLU A 74 5.00 -12.56 8.19
N ARG A 75 5.56 -13.66 8.70
CA ARG A 75 7.01 -13.76 8.99
C ARG A 75 7.86 -13.60 7.73
N VAL A 76 7.46 -14.20 6.61
CA VAL A 76 8.17 -14.02 5.33
C VAL A 76 8.13 -12.55 4.90
N ILE A 77 6.97 -11.91 4.98
CA ILE A 77 6.82 -10.49 4.61
C ILE A 77 7.68 -9.60 5.50
N ASP A 78 7.69 -9.84 6.81
CA ASP A 78 8.49 -9.09 7.77
C ASP A 78 9.98 -9.29 7.51
N ALA A 79 10.42 -10.52 7.22
CA ALA A 79 11.81 -10.82 6.87
C ALA A 79 12.26 -10.10 5.58
N VAL A 80 11.40 -10.03 4.56
CA VAL A 80 11.69 -9.26 3.34
C VAL A 80 11.84 -7.78 3.66
N LEU A 81 10.95 -7.21 4.48
CA LEU A 81 11.05 -5.81 4.89
C LEU A 81 12.32 -5.52 5.70
N GLU A 82 12.71 -6.44 6.59
CA GLU A 82 13.94 -6.35 7.38
C GLU A 82 15.20 -6.42 6.51
N ALA A 83 15.15 -7.17 5.41
CA ALA A 83 16.24 -7.26 4.43
C ALA A 83 16.30 -6.06 3.46
N THR A 84 15.23 -5.26 3.36
CA THR A 84 15.20 -4.08 2.48
C THR A 84 16.21 -3.02 2.93
N ASP A 85 16.87 -2.36 1.96
CA ASP A 85 17.79 -1.27 2.24
C ASP A 85 17.07 0.05 2.61
N PHE A 86 17.30 0.52 3.84
CA PHE A 86 16.85 1.82 4.34
C PHE A 86 17.98 2.87 4.40
N ALA A 87 19.10 2.66 3.72
CA ALA A 87 20.23 3.59 3.72
C ALA A 87 19.79 5.05 3.44
N GLY A 88 20.32 5.96 4.26
CA GLY A 88 20.01 7.39 4.18
C GLY A 88 18.66 7.81 4.78
N LYS A 89 17.86 6.88 5.30
CA LYS A 89 16.61 7.16 6.03
C LYS A 89 16.88 7.28 7.52
N ALA A 90 16.07 8.10 8.19
CA ALA A 90 16.06 8.28 9.64
C ALA A 90 15.06 7.34 10.34
N PHE A 91 14.55 6.34 9.62
CA PHE A 91 13.69 5.28 10.09
C PHE A 91 14.11 3.98 9.39
N GLY A 92 13.91 2.85 10.04
CA GLY A 92 14.24 1.53 9.53
C GLY A 92 13.04 0.56 9.52
N PRO A 93 13.28 -0.71 9.18
CA PRO A 93 12.25 -1.74 9.14
C PRO A 93 11.48 -1.85 10.46
N GLN A 94 12.19 -1.81 11.59
CA GLN A 94 11.58 -1.94 12.93
C GLN A 94 10.61 -0.79 13.24
N ASP A 95 10.91 0.44 12.81
CA ASP A 95 10.00 1.57 12.97
C ASP A 95 8.71 1.39 12.15
N VAL A 96 8.82 0.77 10.98
CA VAL A 96 7.68 0.47 10.10
C VAL A 96 6.84 -0.68 10.66
N LEU A 97 7.49 -1.75 11.14
CA LEU A 97 6.81 -2.91 11.76
C LEU A 97 6.11 -2.55 13.07
N ALA A 98 6.63 -1.57 13.81
CA ALA A 98 6.02 -1.06 15.03
C ALA A 98 4.78 -0.17 14.80
N LEU A 99 4.47 0.19 13.55
CA LEU A 99 3.26 0.95 13.25
C LEU A 99 2.01 0.10 13.55
N PRO A 100 0.90 0.74 13.96
CA PRO A 100 -0.33 0.01 14.23
C PRO A 100 -1.06 -0.40 12.94
N ASP A 101 -1.76 -1.52 12.99
CA ASP A 101 -2.82 -1.85 12.03
C ASP A 101 -4.10 -1.09 12.38
N ALA A 102 -4.01 0.25 12.28
CA ALA A 102 -5.08 1.16 12.63
C ALA A 102 -5.15 2.32 11.63
N PRO A 103 -6.31 2.99 11.53
CA PRO A 103 -6.47 4.14 10.65
C PRO A 103 -5.56 5.28 11.08
N GLY A 104 -5.08 6.05 10.11
CA GLY A 104 -4.27 7.23 10.37
C GLY A 104 -3.66 7.84 9.12
N ILE A 105 -2.82 8.84 9.35
CA ILE A 105 -2.06 9.52 8.30
C ILE A 105 -0.56 9.28 8.46
N TYR A 106 0.15 9.29 7.34
CA TYR A 106 1.61 9.24 7.28
C TYR A 106 2.13 10.33 6.35
N ARG A 107 3.37 10.74 6.62
CA ARG A 107 4.03 11.83 5.93
C ARG A 107 5.49 11.47 5.68
N PHE A 108 5.89 11.48 4.42
CA PHE A 108 7.28 11.37 4.02
C PHE A 108 7.88 12.77 3.84
N ALA A 109 9.09 12.98 4.37
CA ALA A 109 9.79 14.25 4.25
C ALA A 109 11.26 14.07 3.85
N ASP A 110 11.80 15.05 3.14
CA ASP A 110 13.18 15.04 2.65
C ASP A 110 14.20 15.35 3.77
N ARG A 111 15.49 15.32 3.42
CA ARG A 111 16.60 15.65 4.33
C ARG A 111 16.52 17.07 4.92
N ARG A 112 15.80 17.99 4.27
CA ARG A 112 15.55 19.37 4.73
C ARG A 112 14.24 19.48 5.52
N ARG A 113 13.63 18.35 5.90
CA ARG A 113 12.34 18.23 6.60
C ARG A 113 11.14 18.79 5.82
N ARG A 114 11.27 18.98 4.51
CA ARG A 114 10.15 19.41 3.66
C ARG A 114 9.27 18.21 3.35
N THR A 115 7.96 18.38 3.50
CA THR A 115 7.01 17.31 3.19
C THR A 115 7.02 17.00 1.71
N LEU A 116 7.28 15.74 1.37
CA LEU A 116 7.23 15.22 0.01
C LEU A 116 5.83 14.75 -0.34
N TYR A 117 5.24 13.97 0.57
CA TYR A 117 3.97 13.29 0.37
C TYR A 117 3.25 13.12 1.71
N VAL A 118 1.93 13.24 1.68
CA VAL A 118 1.01 12.88 2.76
C VAL A 118 0.05 11.84 2.20
N GLY A 119 -0.19 10.77 2.96
CA GLY A 119 -1.23 9.80 2.65
C GLY A 119 -1.98 9.36 3.90
N ARG A 120 -3.17 8.81 3.70
CA ARG A 120 -3.94 8.09 4.72
C ARG A 120 -3.93 6.58 4.51
N SER A 121 -4.29 5.85 5.57
CA SER A 121 -4.54 4.41 5.51
C SER A 121 -5.55 3.98 6.56
N ALA A 122 -6.23 2.85 6.34
CA ALA A 122 -6.96 2.12 7.38
C ALA A 122 -6.04 1.22 8.23
N ALA A 123 -4.86 0.87 7.71
CA ALA A 123 -3.81 0.14 8.40
C ALA A 123 -2.44 0.78 8.08
N LEU A 124 -1.89 1.54 9.03
CA LEU A 124 -0.64 2.29 8.82
C LEU A 124 0.55 1.37 8.50
N ARG A 125 0.72 0.27 9.23
CA ARG A 125 1.79 -0.71 9.00
C ARG A 125 1.76 -1.24 7.58
N ALA A 126 0.66 -1.88 7.18
CA ALA A 126 0.50 -2.44 5.85
C ALA A 126 0.75 -1.43 4.72
N ARG A 127 0.27 -0.19 4.88
CA ARG A 127 0.44 0.85 3.85
C ARG A 127 1.87 1.36 3.77
N VAL A 128 2.54 1.63 4.89
CA VAL A 128 3.93 2.11 4.89
C VAL A 128 4.87 0.99 4.41
N SER A 129 4.68 -0.25 4.85
CA SER A 129 5.47 -1.41 4.37
C SER A 129 5.39 -1.55 2.85
N SER A 130 4.24 -1.25 2.22
CA SER A 130 4.08 -1.33 0.75
C SER A 130 5.05 -0.45 -0.05
N TYR A 131 5.57 0.63 0.54
CA TYR A 131 6.57 1.51 -0.09
C TYR A 131 7.98 0.94 -0.06
N PHE A 132 8.22 -0.16 0.66
CA PHE A 132 9.56 -0.76 0.81
C PHE A 132 9.59 -2.23 0.39
N LEU A 133 8.42 -2.81 0.13
CA LEU A 133 8.29 -4.15 -0.41
C LEU A 133 8.26 -4.10 -1.94
N GLY A 134 9.10 -4.92 -2.58
CA GLY A 134 9.25 -5.04 -4.02
C GLY A 134 9.65 -3.74 -4.73
N SER A 135 9.40 -3.66 -6.04
CA SER A 135 9.76 -2.50 -6.86
C SER A 135 8.78 -1.32 -6.76
N PRO A 136 9.23 -0.08 -7.08
CA PRO A 136 8.35 1.10 -7.13
C PRO A 136 7.19 0.91 -8.12
N ARG A 137 5.98 1.34 -7.73
CA ARG A 137 4.77 1.19 -8.57
C ARG A 137 4.68 2.19 -9.70
N ASP A 138 5.03 3.43 -9.40
CA ASP A 138 4.97 4.61 -10.26
C ASP A 138 6.14 5.55 -9.95
N ASP A 139 6.27 6.63 -10.71
CA ASP A 139 7.35 7.62 -10.51
C ASP A 139 7.23 8.35 -9.16
N LYS A 140 6.01 8.46 -8.62
CA LYS A 140 5.75 9.03 -7.30
C LYS A 140 6.33 8.15 -6.19
N ASP A 141 6.07 6.85 -6.22
CA ASP A 141 6.61 5.83 -5.31
C ASP A 141 8.13 5.79 -5.40
N ARG A 142 8.67 5.82 -6.62
CA ARG A 142 10.12 5.93 -6.87
C ARG A 142 10.71 7.17 -6.21
N ALA A 143 10.13 8.34 -6.45
CA ALA A 143 10.59 9.60 -5.86
C ALA A 143 10.48 9.61 -4.31
N ILE A 144 9.46 8.96 -3.74
CA ILE A 144 9.34 8.78 -2.29
C ILE A 144 10.48 7.92 -1.76
N ARG A 145 10.70 6.73 -2.34
CA ARG A 145 11.75 5.80 -1.90
C ARG A 145 13.15 6.42 -1.97
N GLU A 146 13.42 7.20 -3.02
CA GLU A 146 14.70 7.86 -3.26
C GLU A 146 14.94 9.08 -2.35
N HIS A 147 13.91 9.89 -2.07
CA HIS A 147 14.11 11.19 -1.42
C HIS A 147 13.58 11.29 0.00
N ALA A 148 12.71 10.36 0.44
CA ALA A 148 12.22 10.36 1.81
C ALA A 148 13.35 9.98 2.76
N VAL A 149 13.60 10.86 3.72
CA VAL A 149 14.54 10.64 4.84
C VAL A 149 13.77 10.45 6.14
N TYR A 150 12.68 11.19 6.33
CA TYR A 150 11.87 11.10 7.55
C TYR A 150 10.48 10.54 7.25
N LEU A 151 10.00 9.71 8.18
CA LEU A 151 8.63 9.23 8.25
C LEU A 151 7.99 9.82 9.52
N VAL A 152 6.81 10.40 9.37
CA VAL A 152 5.98 10.84 10.50
C VAL A 152 4.60 10.23 10.34
N THR A 153 4.11 9.56 11.39
CA THR A 153 2.79 8.93 11.40
C THR A 153 1.94 9.50 12.52
N ARG A 154 0.62 9.48 12.33
CA ARG A 154 -0.36 9.80 13.36
C ARG A 154 -1.55 8.87 13.20
N ARG A 155 -1.83 8.09 14.24
CA ARG A 155 -3.06 7.30 14.34
C ARG A 155 -4.26 8.25 14.46
N SER A 156 -5.34 7.90 13.78
CA SER A 156 -6.64 8.56 13.88
C SER A 156 -7.63 7.63 14.58
N ALA A 157 -8.70 8.18 15.16
CA ALA A 157 -9.67 7.38 15.90
C ALA A 157 -10.58 6.55 14.97
N SER A 158 -10.83 7.07 13.76
CA SER A 158 -11.60 6.40 12.72
C SER A 158 -11.01 6.63 11.33
N ALA A 159 -11.53 5.91 10.33
CA ALA A 159 -11.22 6.17 8.94
C ALA A 159 -11.60 7.61 8.54
N VAL A 160 -12.77 8.10 8.98
CA VAL A 160 -13.22 9.48 8.66
C VAL A 160 -12.27 10.52 9.24
N ASP A 161 -11.79 10.33 10.47
CA ASP A 161 -10.80 11.22 11.07
C ASP A 161 -9.50 11.25 10.28
N ALA A 162 -9.04 10.11 9.78
CA ALA A 162 -7.84 10.03 8.95
C ALA A 162 -7.99 10.81 7.64
N TRP A 163 -9.19 10.87 7.06
CA TRP A 163 -9.45 11.66 5.85
C TRP A 163 -9.38 13.15 6.14
N ILE A 164 -10.04 13.61 7.21
CA ILE A 164 -10.00 15.02 7.63
C ILE A 164 -8.56 15.43 7.96
N ASP A 165 -7.83 14.57 8.67
CA ASP A 165 -6.45 14.77 9.04
C ASP A 165 -5.51 14.85 7.83
N GLU A 166 -5.74 14.02 6.81
CA GLU A 166 -4.98 14.03 5.56
C GLU A 166 -5.26 15.32 4.78
N ALA A 167 -6.53 15.68 4.61
CA ALA A 167 -6.95 16.89 3.93
C ALA A 167 -6.27 18.13 4.52
N ARG A 168 -6.34 18.28 5.85
CA ARG A 168 -5.69 19.38 6.58
C ARG A 168 -4.17 19.37 6.43
N ALA A 169 -3.56 18.19 6.40
CA ALA A 169 -2.10 18.07 6.24
C ALA A 169 -1.66 18.41 4.80
N ILE A 170 -2.41 18.00 3.78
CA ILE A 170 -2.14 18.35 2.38
C ILE A 170 -2.27 19.87 2.20
N GLU A 171 -3.36 20.46 2.70
CA GLU A 171 -3.56 21.92 2.66
C GLU A 171 -2.41 22.67 3.36
N ARG A 172 -2.05 22.25 4.58
CA ARG A 172 -1.00 22.88 5.37
C ARG A 172 0.39 22.77 4.74
N PHE A 173 0.74 21.62 4.17
CA PHE A 173 2.11 21.34 3.75
C PHE A 173 2.33 21.48 2.23
N ALA A 174 1.26 21.57 1.44
CA ALA A 174 1.27 21.59 -0.03
C ALA A 174 2.32 20.63 -0.64
N PRO A 175 2.29 19.33 -0.27
CA PRO A 175 3.30 18.37 -0.67
C PRO A 175 3.39 18.21 -2.19
N ARG A 176 4.60 18.35 -2.74
CA ARG A 176 4.86 18.35 -4.19
C ARG A 176 4.50 17.03 -4.90
N LEU A 177 4.48 15.91 -4.19
CA LEU A 177 4.18 14.59 -4.78
C LEU A 177 2.72 14.17 -4.60
N ASN A 178 1.92 14.93 -3.86
CA ASN A 178 0.48 14.77 -3.92
C ASN A 178 0.01 15.50 -5.19
N THR A 179 -0.53 14.75 -6.15
CA THR A 179 -1.31 15.34 -7.23
C THR A 179 -2.44 16.11 -6.54
N GLN A 180 -2.42 17.43 -6.64
CA GLN A 180 -3.36 18.29 -5.92
C GLN A 180 -4.76 18.02 -6.45
N ARG A 181 -5.48 17.05 -5.86
CA ARG A 181 -6.92 17.15 -5.76
C ARG A 181 -7.13 18.41 -4.93
N ALA A 182 -7.73 19.45 -5.50
CA ALA A 182 -8.12 20.61 -4.71
C ALA A 182 -9.05 20.10 -3.61
N VAL A 183 -8.51 19.93 -2.40
CA VAL A 183 -9.31 19.47 -1.26
C VAL A 183 -10.09 20.67 -0.76
N HIS A 184 -11.23 20.92 -1.42
CA HIS A 184 -12.18 21.89 -0.91
C HIS A 184 -12.89 21.27 0.29
N LEU A 185 -12.37 21.54 1.49
CA LEU A 185 -13.12 21.34 2.73
C LEU A 185 -14.15 22.47 2.81
N ASP A 186 -15.24 22.32 2.08
CA ASP A 186 -16.33 23.28 2.13
C ASP A 186 -17.28 22.91 3.27
N VAL A 187 -17.73 23.90 4.02
CA VAL A 187 -18.72 23.69 5.07
C VAL A 187 -20.05 24.09 4.48
N SER A 188 -20.99 23.15 4.40
CA SER A 188 -22.35 23.47 3.97
C SER A 188 -22.93 24.56 4.87
N ARG A 189 -23.94 25.29 4.38
CA ARG A 189 -24.64 26.32 5.17
C ARG A 189 -25.19 25.80 6.50
N ASP A 190 -25.36 24.48 6.63
CA ASP A 190 -25.89 23.80 7.82
C ASP A 190 -24.79 23.24 8.74
N GLY A 191 -23.51 23.58 8.51
CA GLY A 191 -22.39 23.13 9.33
C GLY A 191 -21.89 21.71 8.99
N VAL A 192 -22.31 21.15 7.87
CA VAL A 192 -21.85 19.82 7.42
C VAL A 192 -20.53 19.97 6.67
N LEU A 193 -19.48 19.28 7.13
CA LEU A 193 -18.21 19.22 6.42
C LEU A 193 -18.36 18.37 5.15
N LEU A 194 -18.20 18.99 3.98
CA LEU A 194 -18.14 18.28 2.71
C LEU A 194 -16.71 17.81 2.49
N VAL A 195 -16.51 16.51 2.65
CA VAL A 195 -15.24 15.85 2.32
C VAL A 195 -15.37 15.33 0.88
N PRO A 196 -14.43 15.64 -0.03
CA PRO A 196 -14.48 15.14 -1.39
C PRO A 196 -14.53 13.60 -1.37
N ALA A 197 -15.45 13.04 -2.15
CA ALA A 197 -15.56 11.59 -2.30
C ALA A 197 -14.25 11.03 -2.85
N ALA A 198 -13.81 9.89 -2.31
CA ALA A 198 -12.69 9.18 -2.91
C ALA A 198 -13.20 8.54 -4.21
N ASP A 199 -12.69 9.01 -5.35
CA ASP A 199 -12.73 8.18 -6.54
C ASP A 199 -11.85 6.95 -6.29
N ASP A 200 -12.49 5.78 -6.40
CA ASP A 200 -11.86 4.47 -6.44
C ASP A 200 -11.01 4.37 -7.72
N GLU A 201 -9.70 4.59 -7.60
CA GLU A 201 -8.69 4.22 -8.61
C GLU A 201 -7.78 3.13 -8.05
#